data_AF-A0A0N4XWM6-F1
#
_entry.id   AF-A0A0N4XWM6-F1
#
_cell.length_a   1.000
_cell.length_b   1.000
_cell.length_c   1.000
_cell.angle_alpha   90.00
_cell.angle_beta   90.00
_cell.angle_gamma   90.00
#
_symmetry.space_group_name_H-M   'P 1'
#
loop_
_entity.id
_entity.type
_entity.pdbx_description
1 polymer ?
#
loop_
_entity_poly.entity_id
_entity_poly.type
_entity_poly.pdbx_seq_one_letter_code
_entity_poly.pdbx_strand_id
1 'polypeptide(L)'
;MNNDLKPESERRKKAGWAAYNTIRTVLDRASNSKLRADLFNSTVLPALCYAFETWCLTRRAETQRRSVQISIERRMAGLTFRKQRIIRLHNNGVRAMTEPETFCCMRKRPNTILLAM
;
A
#
# COMPACT_ATOMS: atom_id res chain seq x y z
N MET A 1 -27.13 11.64 -0.25
CA MET A 1 -26.12 11.09 0.69
C MET A 1 -24.75 11.57 0.25
N ASN A 2 -24.16 12.54 0.96
CA ASN A 2 -22.82 13.03 0.67
C ASN A 2 -21.80 12.03 1.23
N ASN A 3 -21.52 11.01 0.43
CA ASN A 3 -20.39 10.11 0.71
C ASN A 3 -19.10 10.88 0.43
N ASP A 4 -18.72 11.74 1.36
CA ASP A 4 -17.48 12.50 1.25
C ASP A 4 -16.31 11.50 1.26
N LEU A 5 -15.67 11.35 0.11
CA LEU A 5 -14.51 10.47 -0.07
C LEU A 5 -13.32 10.90 0.79
N LYS A 6 -13.27 12.17 1.19
CA LYS A 6 -12.20 12.75 2.02
C LYS A 6 -12.10 12.10 3.41
N PRO A 7 -13.12 12.15 4.29
CA PRO A 7 -13.05 11.52 5.61
C PRO A 7 -12.82 10.01 5.53
N GLU A 8 -13.41 9.31 4.57
CA GLU A 8 -13.17 7.87 4.42
C GLU A 8 -11.73 7.55 4.02
N SER A 9 -11.15 8.33 3.09
CA SER A 9 -9.75 8.17 2.72
C SER A 9 -8.81 8.35 3.92
N GLU A 10 -9.07 9.32 4.80
CA GLU A 10 -8.28 9.52 6.01
C GLU A 10 -8.45 8.40 7.03
N ARG A 11 -9.67 7.87 7.20
CA ARG A 11 -9.92 6.70 8.06
C ARG A 11 -9.11 5.49 7.59
N ARG A 12 -9.06 5.23 6.28
CA ARG A 12 -8.31 4.09 5.72
C ARG A 12 -6.80 4.27 5.77
N LYS A 13 -6.31 5.50 5.61
CA LYS A 13 -4.89 5.80 5.88
C LYS A 13 -4.52 5.41 7.31
N LYS A 14 -5.33 5.83 8.29
CA LYS A 14 -5.12 5.47 9.70
C LYS A 14 -5.20 3.96 9.92
N ALA A 15 -6.18 3.27 9.32
CA ALA A 15 -6.32 1.82 9.42
C ALA A 15 -5.11 1.06 8.83
N GLY A 16 -4.63 1.47 7.66
CA GLY A 16 -3.43 0.87 7.05
C GLY A 16 -2.18 1.06 7.91
N TRP A 17 -2.01 2.25 8.48
CA TRP A 17 -0.92 2.51 9.44
C TRP A 17 -1.07 1.71 10.74
N ALA A 18 -2.29 1.56 11.25
CA ALA A 18 -2.55 0.75 12.44
C ALA A 18 -2.23 -0.73 12.17
N ALA A 19 -2.69 -1.28 11.05
CA ALA A 19 -2.37 -2.64 10.62
C ALA A 19 -0.85 -2.84 10.52
N TYR A 20 -0.13 -1.92 9.87
CA TYR A 20 1.32 -1.97 9.82
C TYR A 20 1.97 -1.98 11.21
N ASN A 21 1.51 -1.13 12.14
CA ASN A 21 2.05 -1.06 13.49
C ASN A 21 1.85 -2.38 14.27
N THR A 22 0.77 -3.12 14.03
CA THR A 22 0.56 -4.43 14.65
C THR A 22 1.54 -5.48 14.14
N ILE A 23 1.82 -5.50 12.84
CA ILE A 23 2.73 -6.48 12.22
C ILE A 23 4.20 -6.06 12.28
N ARG A 24 4.49 -4.81 12.62
CA ARG A 24 5.85 -4.22 12.58
C ARG A 24 6.86 -5.07 13.35
N THR A 25 6.49 -5.55 14.54
CA THR A 25 7.36 -6.38 15.39
C THR A 25 7.70 -7.73 14.74
N VAL A 26 6.77 -8.29 13.97
CA VAL A 26 6.96 -9.52 13.19
C VAL A 26 7.83 -9.24 11.96
N LEU A 27 7.55 -8.14 11.25
CA LEU A 27 8.36 -7.72 10.11
C LEU A 27 9.80 -7.47 10.50
N ASP A 28 10.07 -6.79 11.62
CA ASP A 28 11.42 -6.48 12.08
C ASP A 28 12.24 -7.75 12.42
N ARG A 29 11.57 -8.84 12.84
CA ARG A 29 12.19 -10.14 13.11
C ARG A 29 12.33 -11.02 11.87
N ALA A 30 11.52 -10.77 10.84
CA ALA A 30 11.57 -11.53 9.60
C ALA A 30 12.77 -11.10 8.74
N SER A 31 13.72 -12.00 8.56
CA SER A 31 14.85 -11.84 7.64
C SER A 31 14.46 -12.07 6.18
N ASN A 32 13.45 -12.90 5.93
CA ASN A 32 12.99 -13.26 4.59
C ASN A 32 12.15 -12.14 3.96
N SER A 33 12.63 -11.58 2.84
CA SER A 33 11.93 -10.53 2.09
C SER A 33 10.55 -10.96 1.61
N LYS A 34 10.43 -12.19 1.11
CA LYS A 34 9.16 -12.75 0.61
C LYS A 34 8.09 -12.84 1.69
N LEU A 35 8.45 -13.34 2.88
CA LEU A 35 7.52 -13.42 4.02
C LEU A 35 7.02 -12.03 4.45
N ARG A 36 7.89 -11.02 4.40
CA ARG A 36 7.51 -9.63 4.70
C ARG A 36 6.52 -9.08 3.68
N ALA A 37 6.75 -9.37 2.40
CA ALA A 37 5.83 -8.99 1.32
C ALA A 37 4.47 -9.68 1.48
N ASP A 38 4.45 -10.99 1.73
CA ASP A 38 3.22 -11.77 1.91
C ASP A 38 2.40 -11.29 3.12
N LEU A 39 3.07 -11.01 4.24
CA LEU A 39 2.42 -10.46 5.44
C LEU A 39 1.84 -9.06 5.18
N PHE A 40 2.58 -8.22 4.44
CA PHE A 40 2.09 -6.90 4.03
C PHE A 40 0.87 -7.01 3.11
N ASN A 41 0.93 -7.91 2.11
CA ASN A 41 -0.13 -8.14 1.14
C ASN A 41 -1.41 -8.69 1.79
N SER A 42 -1.28 -9.52 2.82
CA SER A 42 -2.42 -10.12 3.53
C SER A 42 -3.08 -9.20 4.58
N THR A 43 -2.35 -8.22 5.13
CA THR A 43 -2.85 -7.43 6.28
C THR A 43 -2.98 -5.94 6.00
N VAL A 44 -1.93 -5.30 5.50
CA VAL A 44 -1.87 -3.84 5.32
C VAL A 44 -2.61 -3.43 4.05
N LEU A 45 -2.42 -4.19 2.97
CA LEU A 45 -3.07 -3.92 1.68
C LEU A 45 -4.60 -3.97 1.78
N PRO A 46 -5.24 -4.99 2.36
CA PRO A 46 -6.69 -5.03 2.50
C PRO A 46 -7.24 -3.89 3.37
N ALA A 47 -6.56 -3.57 4.48
CA ALA A 47 -6.93 -2.45 5.36
C ALA A 47 -6.87 -1.10 4.63
N LEU A 48 -5.92 -0.95 3.70
CA LEU A 48 -5.75 0.25 2.89
C LEU A 48 -6.67 0.28 1.67
N CYS A 49 -6.99 -0.86 1.04
CA CYS A 49 -7.68 -0.94 -0.26
C CYS A 49 -9.21 -1.05 -0.19
N TYR A 50 -9.81 -1.53 0.91
CA TYR A 50 -11.25 -1.78 1.00
C TYR A 50 -12.15 -0.65 0.45
N ALA A 51 -11.89 0.59 0.85
CA ALA A 51 -12.66 1.73 0.32
C ALA A 51 -12.20 2.15 -1.08
N PHE A 52 -10.92 1.98 -1.43
CA PHE A 52 -10.39 2.42 -2.72
C PHE A 52 -10.79 1.52 -3.89
N GLU A 53 -11.07 0.25 -3.65
CA GLU A 53 -11.61 -0.66 -4.67
C GLU A 53 -13.04 -0.29 -5.05
N THR A 54 -13.84 0.16 -4.08
CA THR A 54 -15.28 0.40 -4.27
C THR A 54 -15.60 1.88 -4.57
N TRP A 55 -14.85 2.83 -3.99
CA TRP A 55 -15.23 4.24 -3.96
C TRP A 55 -14.28 5.18 -4.74
N CYS A 56 -13.11 4.71 -5.18
CA CYS A 56 -12.12 5.61 -5.79
C CYS A 56 -12.25 5.69 -7.31
N LEU A 57 -13.19 6.52 -7.75
CA LEU A 57 -13.34 6.92 -9.15
C LEU A 57 -12.38 8.04 -9.57
N THR A 58 -11.69 8.69 -8.61
CA THR A 58 -10.87 9.88 -8.89
C THR A 58 -9.37 9.60 -8.83
N ARG A 59 -8.62 10.15 -9.80
CA ARG A 59 -7.14 10.13 -9.82
C ARG A 59 -6.52 10.67 -8.52
N ARG A 60 -7.18 11.63 -7.87
CA ARG A 60 -6.68 12.23 -6.61
C ARG A 60 -6.67 11.21 -5.48
N ALA A 61 -7.75 10.44 -5.32
CA ALA A 61 -7.82 9.41 -4.29
C ALA A 61 -6.81 8.28 -4.59
N GLU A 62 -6.66 7.89 -5.85
CA GLU A 62 -5.65 6.90 -6.25
C GLU A 62 -4.21 7.37 -5.91
N THR A 63 -3.86 8.61 -6.23
CA THR A 63 -2.56 9.18 -5.87
C THR A 63 -2.35 9.20 -4.37
N GLN A 64 -3.37 9.56 -3.58
CA GLN A 64 -3.27 9.53 -2.12
C GLN A 64 -3.01 8.12 -1.59
N ARG A 65 -3.71 7.12 -2.11
CA ARG A 65 -3.48 5.72 -1.75
C ARG A 65 -2.05 5.29 -2.06
N ARG A 66 -1.57 5.58 -3.28
CA ARG A 66 -0.19 5.27 -3.72
C ARG A 66 0.84 5.93 -2.81
N SER A 67 0.64 7.20 -2.46
CA SER A 67 1.54 7.92 -1.55
C SER A 67 1.60 7.28 -0.17
N VAL A 68 0.47 6.81 0.34
CA VAL A 68 0.39 6.14 1.66
C VAL A 68 1.05 4.76 1.59
N GLN A 69 0.77 3.99 0.55
CA GLN A 69 1.41 2.69 0.33
C GLN A 69 2.95 2.84 0.29
N ILE A 70 3.48 3.77 -0.52
CA ILE A 70 4.92 4.05 -0.61
C ILE A 70 5.48 4.54 0.74
N SER A 71 4.70 5.29 1.53
CA SER A 71 5.15 5.69 2.87
C SER A 71 5.33 4.51 3.82
N ILE A 72 4.48 3.49 3.74
CA ILE A 72 4.59 2.27 4.55
C ILE A 72 5.70 1.37 4.01
N GLU A 73 5.79 1.18 2.68
CA GLU A 73 6.86 0.42 2.02
C GLU A 73 8.25 0.96 2.42
N ARG A 74 8.43 2.28 2.46
CA ARG A 74 9.68 2.89 2.94
C ARG A 74 10.00 2.55 4.37
N ARG A 75 8.99 2.53 5.25
CA ARG A 75 9.18 2.17 6.64
C ARG A 75 9.56 0.69 6.78
N MET A 76 8.93 -0.17 5.98
CA MET A 76 9.26 -1.59 5.88
C MET A 76 10.68 -1.83 5.36
N ALA A 77 11.18 -1.00 4.45
CA ALA A 77 12.55 -1.03 3.97
C ALA A 77 13.58 -0.37 4.92
N GLY A 78 13.16 0.10 6.10
CA GLY A 78 14.05 0.79 7.05
C GLY A 78 14.55 2.16 6.55
N LEU A 79 13.94 2.72 5.51
CA LEU A 79 14.31 4.00 4.94
C LEU A 79 13.60 5.15 5.64
N THR A 80 14.34 6.21 5.91
CA THR A 80 13.77 7.53 6.22
C THR A 80 13.69 8.36 4.95
N PHE A 81 12.80 9.35 4.91
CA PHE A 81 12.73 10.32 3.79
C PHE A 81 14.09 10.96 3.50
N ARG A 82 14.85 11.30 4.55
CA ARG A 82 16.19 11.87 4.43
C ARG A 82 17.16 10.89 3.76
N LYS A 83 17.18 9.63 4.22
CA LYS A 83 18.03 8.58 3.62
C LYS A 83 17.66 8.36 2.16
N GLN A 84 16.38 8.19 1.83
CA GLN A 84 15.91 8.00 0.45
C GLN A 84 16.35 9.12 -0.49
N ARG A 85 16.27 10.38 -0.04
CA ARG A 85 16.69 11.55 -0.84
C ARG A 85 18.20 11.61 -1.03
N ILE A 86 18.98 11.24 -0.01
CA ILE A 86 20.45 11.20 -0.09
C ILE A 86 20.91 10.17 -1.12
N ILE A 87 20.33 8.97 -1.09
CA ILE A 87 20.64 7.89 -2.05
C ILE A 87 19.95 8.07 -3.41
N ARG A 88 19.22 9.19 -3.62
CA ARG A 88 18.43 9.49 -4.83
C ARG A 88 17.53 8.33 -5.29
N LEU A 89 16.96 7.59 -4.34
CA LEU A 89 16.16 6.42 -4.64
C LEU A 89 14.74 6.82 -5.04
N HIS A 90 14.38 6.54 -6.29
CA HIS A 90 13.03 6.74 -6.79
C HIS A 90 12.03 5.80 -6.09
N ASN A 91 10.74 6.15 -6.08
CA ASN A 91 9.70 5.32 -5.46
C ASN A 91 9.63 3.90 -6.03
N ASN A 92 9.96 3.72 -7.31
CA ASN A 92 10.05 2.40 -7.93
C ASN A 92 11.17 1.55 -7.32
N GLY A 93 12.28 2.18 -6.93
CA GLY A 93 13.38 1.49 -6.25
C GLY A 93 13.00 1.07 -4.82
N VAL A 94 12.19 1.86 -4.12
CA VAL A 94 11.61 1.41 -2.83
C VAL A 94 10.75 0.15 -3.01
N ARG A 95 9.96 0.12 -4.08
CA ARG A 95 9.11 -1.04 -4.41
C ARG A 95 9.91 -2.28 -4.76
N ALA A 96 10.99 -2.13 -5.50
CA ALA A 96 11.88 -3.24 -5.82
C ALA A 96 12.49 -3.88 -4.56
N MET A 97 12.67 -3.13 -3.47
CA MET A 97 13.18 -3.67 -2.20
C MET A 97 12.12 -4.39 -1.36
N THR A 98 10.84 -4.15 -1.63
CA THR A 98 9.73 -4.61 -0.80
C THR A 98 8.82 -5.61 -1.51
N GLU A 99 8.89 -5.67 -2.84
CA GLU A 99 8.08 -6.50 -3.76
C GLU A 99 6.59 -6.64 -3.36
N PRO A 100 5.88 -5.58 -2.94
CA PRO A 100 4.48 -5.71 -2.58
C PRO A 100 3.63 -5.83 -3.85
N GLU A 101 2.51 -6.54 -3.75
CA GLU A 101 1.58 -6.60 -4.87
C GLU A 101 1.00 -5.21 -5.16
N THR A 102 1.03 -4.81 -6.43
CA THR A 102 0.33 -3.62 -6.88
C THR A 102 -1.13 -3.93 -7.11
N PHE A 103 -1.96 -3.78 -6.08
CA PHE A 103 -3.38 -3.56 -6.31
C PHE A 103 -3.54 -2.19 -6.96
N CYS A 104 -3.61 -2.18 -8.29
CA CYS A 104 -4.14 -1.04 -9.02
C CYS A 104 -5.62 -0.95 -8.63
N CYS A 105 -6.12 0.26 -8.29
CA CYS A 105 -7.57 0.48 -8.26
C CYS A 105 -8.11 -0.11 -9.56
N MET A 106 -9.05 -1.05 -9.48
CA MET A 106 -9.61 -1.73 -10.64
C MET A 106 -10.22 -0.72 -11.62
N ARG A 107 -9.42 -0.12 -12.51
CA ARG A 107 -9.73 -0.18 -13.93
C ARG A 107 -9.42 -1.60 -14.32
N LYS A 108 -10.40 -2.50 -14.15
CA LYS A 108 -10.46 -3.63 -15.07
C LYS A 108 -10.37 -3.01 -16.47
N ARG A 109 -9.33 -3.34 -17.23
CA ARG A 109 -9.49 -3.33 -18.68
C ARG A 109 -10.78 -4.12 -18.91
N PRO A 110 -11.77 -3.61 -19.65
CA PRO A 110 -13.07 -4.28 -19.75
C PRO A 110 -13.03 -5.61 -20.53
N ASN A 111 -11.91 -6.35 -20.60
CA ASN A 111 -11.78 -7.61 -21.33
C ASN A 111 -10.69 -8.57 -20.82
N THR A 112 -10.61 -8.86 -19.51
CA THR A 112 -9.95 -10.10 -19.06
C THR A 112 -10.52 -10.55 -17.71
N ILE A 113 -11.62 -11.30 -17.79
CA ILE A 113 -12.08 -12.23 -16.76
C ILE A 113 -11.81 -13.63 -17.35
N LEU A 114 -11.40 -14.58 -16.51
CA LEU A 114 -10.81 -15.92 -16.76
C LEU A 114 -9.28 -15.86 -16.65
N LEU A 115 -8.59 -16.45 -15.68
CA LEU A 115 -8.86 -17.57 -14.77
C LEU A 115 -8.00 -17.39 -13.50
N ALA A 116 -8.56 -17.70 -12.34
CA ALA A 116 -7.83 -18.27 -11.20
C ALA A 116 -8.89 -18.84 -10.25
N MET A 117 -9.28 -20.09 -10.52
CA MET A 117 -9.63 -21.06 -9.47
C MET A 117 -8.33 -21.52 -8.82
#